data_AF-U3U203-F1
#
_entry.id   AF-U3U203-F1
#
_cell.length_a   1.000
_cell.length_b   1.000
_cell.length_c   1.000
_cell.angle_alpha   90.00
_cell.angle_beta   90.00
_cell.angle_gamma   90.00
#
_symmetry.space_group_name_H-M   'P 1'
#
loop_
_entity.id
_entity.type
_entity.pdbx_description
1 polymer ?
#
loop_
_entity_poly.entity_id
_entity_poly.type
_entity_poly.pdbx_seq_one_letter_code
_entity_poly.pdbx_strand_id
1 'polypeptide(L)'
;MVRIRVGASQRVSDALVVDLLPAGLELENQNLSDSSASLGDSADALKESMMHMQQANIKHLEFRDDRFVAALALDGYTPGTLLYLARAVTPGSYRLPPSQVESMYVPAWRAIGTTPKKLHVR
;
A
#
# COMPACT_ATOMS: atom_id res chain seq x y z
N MET A 1 -0.99 -3.05 9.68
CA MET A 1 -0.15 -3.22 8.46
C MET A 1 -1.05 -3.36 7.26
N VAL A 2 -0.68 -2.72 6.15
CA VAL A 2 -1.39 -2.82 4.87
C VAL A 2 -0.40 -3.26 3.78
N ARG A 3 -0.80 -4.24 2.98
CA ARG A 3 -0.03 -4.77 1.84
C ARG A 3 -0.83 -4.59 0.56
N ILE A 4 -0.24 -3.92 -0.42
CA ILE A 4 -0.81 -3.72 -1.75
C ILE A 4 0.05 -4.49 -2.76
N ARG A 5 -0.59 -5.28 -3.61
CA ARG A 5 0.05 -5.94 -4.76
C ARG A 5 -0.51 -5.33 -6.04
N VAL A 6 0.37 -4.88 -6.91
CA VAL A 6 0.01 -4.19 -8.15
C VAL A 6 0.70 -4.88 -9.32
N GLY A 7 -0.07 -5.35 -10.29
CA GLY A 7 0.43 -5.95 -11.52
C GLY A 7 -0.09 -5.22 -12.74
N ALA A 8 0.58 -5.42 -13.87
CA ALA A 8 0.15 -4.94 -15.18
C ALA A 8 0.35 -6.05 -16.21
N SER A 9 -0.47 -6.07 -17.26
CA SER A 9 -0.33 -7.01 -18.38
C SER A 9 0.73 -6.58 -19.40
N GLN A 10 1.30 -5.40 -19.22
CA GLN A 10 2.35 -4.81 -20.03
C GLN A 10 3.20 -3.89 -19.17
N ARG A 11 4.34 -3.44 -19.69
CA ARG A 11 5.21 -2.50 -18.99
C ARG A 11 4.51 -1.15 -18.78
N VAL A 12 4.52 -0.65 -17.55
CA VAL A 12 4.02 0.67 -17.16
C VAL A 12 5.09 1.36 -16.31
N SER A 13 5.81 2.33 -16.86
CA SER A 13 6.96 2.96 -16.19
C SER A 13 6.59 4.02 -15.14
N ASP A 14 5.33 4.43 -15.13
CA ASP A 14 4.79 5.61 -14.49
C ASP A 14 3.49 5.29 -13.74
N ALA A 15 3.40 4.09 -13.16
CA ALA A 15 2.24 3.71 -12.36
C ALA A 15 2.23 4.52 -11.06
N LEU A 16 1.08 5.11 -10.74
CA LEU A 16 0.81 5.84 -9.52
C LEU A 16 -0.27 5.09 -8.73
N VAL A 17 0.11 4.60 -7.57
CA VAL A 17 -0.80 3.95 -6.61
C VAL A 17 -1.25 4.98 -5.59
N VAL A 18 -2.55 5.03 -5.35
CA VAL A 18 -3.18 5.86 -4.32
C VAL A 18 -4.05 4.97 -3.45
N ASP A 19 -3.74 4.94 -2.15
CA ASP A 19 -4.52 4.21 -1.16
C ASP A 19 -5.03 5.19 -0.10
N LEU A 20 -6.32 5.49 -0.14
CA LEU A 20 -6.96 6.44 0.77
C LEU A 20 -7.19 5.77 2.13
N LEU A 21 -6.79 6.45 3.20
CA LEU A 21 -6.96 5.94 4.55
C LEU A 21 -8.38 6.21 5.06
N PRO A 22 -9.02 5.22 5.73
CA PRO A 22 -10.23 5.48 6.50
C PRO A 22 -9.89 6.35 7.72
N ALA A 23 -10.77 7.29 8.08
CA ALA A 23 -10.50 8.30 9.11
C ALA A 23 -10.15 7.78 10.53
N GLY A 24 -10.41 6.50 10.83
CA GLY A 24 -9.99 5.88 12.10
C GLY A 24 -8.56 5.34 12.11
N LEU A 25 -7.84 5.43 10.98
CA LEU A 25 -6.46 4.99 10.83
C LEU A 25 -5.55 6.19 10.54
N GLU A 26 -4.34 6.14 11.09
CA GLU A 26 -3.25 7.06 10.75
C GLU A 26 -2.03 6.28 10.26
N LEU A 27 -1.29 6.84 9.29
CA LEU A 27 -0.01 6.29 8.87
C LEU A 27 1.01 6.36 10.02
N GLU A 28 1.76 5.28 10.18
CA GLU A 28 2.83 5.22 11.16
C GLU A 28 4.16 5.67 10.53
N ASN A 29 4.96 6.42 11.28
CA ASN A 29 6.25 6.92 10.81
C ASN A 29 7.24 5.74 10.68
N GLN A 30 7.78 5.53 9.49
CA GLN A 30 8.44 4.30 9.04
C GLN A 30 9.87 4.09 9.57
N ASN A 31 10.14 4.37 10.85
CA ASN A 31 11.36 3.84 11.47
C ASN A 31 11.16 2.34 11.77
N LEU A 32 11.05 1.56 10.70
CA LEU A 32 10.69 0.12 10.68
C LEU A 32 11.73 -0.78 11.38
N SER A 33 12.87 -0.21 11.73
CA SER A 33 13.94 -0.85 12.51
C SER A 33 13.40 -1.37 13.86
N ASP A 34 12.53 -0.59 14.53
CA ASP A 34 12.04 -0.89 15.88
C ASP A 34 10.74 -1.72 15.88
N SER A 35 9.91 -1.61 14.83
CA SER A 35 8.63 -2.34 14.71
C SER A 35 8.81 -3.85 14.45
N SER A 36 10.03 -4.28 14.10
CA SER A 36 10.38 -5.70 13.92
C SER A 36 10.42 -6.49 15.24
N ALA A 37 10.57 -5.81 16.38
CA ALA A 37 10.78 -6.45 17.68
C ALA A 37 9.48 -6.96 18.35
N SER A 38 8.29 -6.60 17.84
CA SER A 38 7.00 -6.92 18.51
C SER A 38 6.18 -8.03 17.83
N LEU A 39 6.65 -8.62 16.74
CA LEU A 39 5.83 -9.47 15.88
C LEU A 39 6.39 -10.90 15.89
N GLY A 40 5.68 -11.83 16.56
CA GLY A 40 5.98 -13.28 16.61
C GLY A 40 5.77 -13.99 15.26
N ASP A 41 4.95 -15.04 15.18
CA ASP A 41 4.71 -15.86 13.96
C ASP A 41 4.33 -15.09 12.66
N SER A 42 3.99 -13.80 12.76
CA SER A 42 3.77 -12.91 11.61
C SER A 42 5.07 -12.34 11.00
N ALA A 43 6.23 -12.65 11.57
CA ALA A 43 7.52 -12.16 11.12
C ALA A 43 7.90 -12.66 9.72
N ASP A 44 7.58 -13.91 9.36
CA ASP A 44 8.00 -14.48 8.07
C ASP A 44 7.25 -13.86 6.89
N ALA A 45 5.92 -13.74 6.98
CA ALA A 45 5.11 -13.10 5.95
C ALA A 45 5.41 -11.60 5.81
N LEU A 46 5.75 -10.94 6.93
CA LEU A 46 6.25 -9.57 6.92
C LEU A 46 7.59 -9.48 6.20
N LYS A 47 8.54 -10.35 6.55
CA LYS A 47 9.89 -10.39 5.97
C LYS A 47 9.83 -10.66 4.46
N GLU A 48 8.99 -11.58 4.01
CA GLU A 48 8.73 -11.83 2.59
C GLU A 48 8.19 -10.58 1.90
N SER A 49 7.17 -9.94 2.50
CA SER A 49 6.57 -8.73 1.92
C SER A 49 7.55 -7.56 1.85
N MET A 50 8.43 -7.43 2.85
CA MET A 50 9.53 -6.46 2.84
C MET A 50 10.54 -6.75 1.74
N MET A 51 10.94 -8.02 1.54
CA MET A 51 11.82 -8.41 0.43
C MET A 51 11.18 -8.09 -0.93
N HIS A 52 9.89 -8.39 -1.11
CA HIS A 52 9.18 -8.06 -2.36
C HIS A 52 9.08 -6.55 -2.58
N MET A 53 8.90 -5.75 -1.53
CA MET A 53 8.90 -4.30 -1.64
C MET A 53 10.29 -3.75 -1.97
N GLN A 54 11.36 -4.32 -1.42
CA GLN A 54 12.74 -3.96 -1.76
C GLN A 54 13.09 -4.24 -3.23
N GLN A 55 12.47 -5.27 -3.82
CA GLN A 55 12.63 -5.61 -5.24
C GLN A 55 11.75 -4.77 -6.17
N ALA A 56 10.71 -4.12 -5.63
CA ALA A 56 9.82 -3.28 -6.42
C ALA A 56 10.56 -2.01 -6.89
N ASN A 57 10.34 -1.62 -8.15
CA ASN A 57 10.97 -0.44 -8.75
C ASN A 57 10.23 0.85 -8.35
N ILE A 58 10.26 1.16 -7.05
CA ILE A 58 9.61 2.32 -6.46
C ILE A 58 10.42 3.58 -6.78
N LYS A 59 9.75 4.58 -7.33
CA LYS A 59 10.30 5.89 -7.71
C LYS A 59 10.03 6.95 -6.67
N HIS A 60 8.90 6.85 -5.99
CA HIS A 60 8.47 7.82 -4.99
C HIS A 60 7.51 7.19 -3.98
N LEU A 61 7.55 7.67 -2.75
CA LEU A 61 6.62 7.34 -1.68
C LEU A 61 6.20 8.63 -0.97
N GLU A 62 4.91 8.77 -0.70
CA GLU A 62 4.35 9.86 0.08
C GLU A 62 3.43 9.30 1.17
N PHE A 63 3.60 9.81 2.39
CA PHE A 63 2.79 9.46 3.56
C PHE A 63 2.04 10.71 3.98
N ARG A 64 0.77 10.78 3.60
CA ARG A 64 -0.11 11.91 3.94
C ARG A 64 -1.14 11.49 4.97
N ASP A 65 -1.72 12.46 5.66
CA ASP A 65 -2.71 12.21 6.71
C ASP A 65 -3.91 11.38 6.22
N ASP A 66 -4.33 11.55 4.96
CA ASP A 66 -5.51 10.91 4.39
C ASP A 66 -5.19 9.81 3.36
N ARG A 67 -3.92 9.59 3.01
CA ARG A 67 -3.55 8.65 1.94
C ARG A 67 -2.07 8.24 1.94
N PHE A 68 -1.84 7.02 1.48
CA PHE A 68 -0.54 6.54 1.05
C PHE A 68 -0.44 6.65 -0.48
N VAL A 69 0.66 7.19 -0.99
CA VAL A 69 0.93 7.31 -2.43
C VAL A 69 2.26 6.67 -2.77
N ALA A 70 2.30 5.92 -3.87
CA ALA A 70 3.54 5.35 -4.38
C ALA A 70 3.60 5.45 -5.91
N ALA A 71 4.71 5.98 -6.43
CA ALA A 71 5.03 5.86 -7.85
C ALA A 71 5.98 4.68 -8.06
N LEU A 72 5.68 3.80 -9.01
CA LEU A 72 6.50 2.62 -9.31
C LEU A 72 6.48 2.27 -10.80
N ALA A 73 7.55 1.62 -11.26
CA ALA A 73 7.59 1.02 -12.59
C ALA A 73 7.23 -0.47 -12.51
N LEU A 74 6.26 -0.89 -13.32
CA LEU A 74 5.82 -2.27 -13.49
C LEU A 74 6.40 -2.82 -14.80
N ASP A 75 7.00 -4.00 -14.75
CA ASP A 75 7.65 -4.63 -15.90
C ASP A 75 6.68 -5.42 -16.80
N GLY A 76 5.48 -5.73 -16.31
CA GLY A 76 4.47 -6.54 -16.98
C GLY A 76 4.54 -8.04 -16.71
N TYR A 77 5.52 -8.49 -15.91
CA TYR A 77 5.77 -9.90 -15.59
C TYR A 77 5.65 -10.16 -14.09
N THR A 78 6.20 -9.27 -13.26
CA THR A 78 6.24 -9.40 -11.81
C THR A 78 5.39 -8.31 -11.14
N PRO A 79 4.45 -8.67 -10.26
CA PRO A 79 3.71 -7.67 -9.50
C PRO A 79 4.62 -6.92 -8.52
N GLY A 80 4.51 -5.59 -8.49
CA GLY A 80 5.10 -4.78 -7.44
C GLY A 80 4.37 -4.99 -6.11
N THR A 81 5.12 -5.04 -5.01
CA THR A 81 4.57 -5.08 -3.65
C THR A 81 4.86 -3.77 -2.94
N LEU A 82 3.84 -3.20 -2.30
CA LEU A 82 3.95 -2.03 -1.43
C LEU A 82 3.48 -2.43 -0.04
N LEU A 83 4.17 -1.93 0.97
CA LEU A 83 3.90 -2.19 2.37
C LEU A 83 3.96 -0.88 3.15
N TYR A 84 2.99 -0.65 4.02
CA TYR A 84 3.05 0.44 4.99
C TYR A 84 2.37 0.04 6.31
N LEU A 85 2.75 0.74 7.37
CA LEU A 85 2.16 0.60 8.69
C LEU A 85 1.13 1.71 8.92
N ALA A 86 0.04 1.31 9.57
CA ALA A 86 -1.03 2.20 9.98
C ALA A 86 -1.53 1.75 11.35
N ARG A 87 -1.80 2.73 12.21
CA ARG A 87 -2.30 2.53 13.56
C ARG A 87 -3.77 2.92 13.68
N ALA A 88 -4.51 2.20 14.50
CA ALA A 88 -5.86 2.56 14.90
C ALA A 88 -5.80 3.70 15.93
N VAL A 89 -6.55 4.78 15.69
CA VAL A 89 -6.52 5.97 16.55
C VAL A 89 -7.87 6.30 17.15
N THR A 90 -8.92 6.39 16.33
CA THR A 90 -10.27 6.74 16.80
C THR A 90 -11.22 5.55 16.60
N PRO A 91 -11.75 4.95 17.67
CA PRO A 91 -12.74 3.87 17.58
C PRO A 91 -13.98 4.30 16.79
N GLY A 92 -14.51 3.40 15.97
CA GLY A 92 -15.66 3.73 15.11
C GLY A 92 -15.82 2.81 13.90
N SER A 93 -16.86 3.08 13.10
CA SER A 93 -17.13 2.39 11.84
C SER A 93 -16.93 3.35 10.67
N TYR A 94 -15.89 3.11 9.87
CA TYR A 94 -15.47 3.99 8.78
C TYR A 94 -15.65 3.32 7.43
N ARG A 95 -15.89 4.10 6.37
CA ARG A 95 -15.82 3.58 5.00
C ARG A 95 -14.36 3.28 4.68
N LEU A 96 -14.09 2.12 4.08
CA LEU A 96 -12.76 1.74 3.62
C LEU A 96 -12.71 1.93 2.10
N PRO A 97 -12.06 3.00 1.61
CA PRO A 97 -11.94 3.22 0.16
C PRO A 97 -11.14 2.08 -0.49
N PRO A 98 -11.44 1.74 -1.75
CA PRO A 98 -10.57 0.84 -2.50
C PRO A 98 -9.26 1.55 -2.88
N SER A 99 -8.16 0.79 -2.88
CA SER A 99 -6.90 1.24 -3.46
C SER A 99 -7.03 1.40 -4.97
N GLN A 100 -6.31 2.36 -5.54
CA GLN A 100 -6.36 2.70 -6.96
C GLN A 100 -4.96 2.73 -7.54
N VAL A 101 -4.85 2.40 -8.82
CA VAL A 101 -3.62 2.56 -9.60
C VAL A 101 -3.95 3.07 -10.99
N GLU A 102 -3.14 3.99 -11.50
CA GLU A 102 -3.21 4.47 -12.89
C GLU A 102 -1.83 4.81 -13.44
N SER A 103 -1.66 4.79 -14.75
CA SER A 103 -0.50 5.40 -15.41
C SER A 103 -0.66 6.92 -15.41
N MET A 104 0.39 7.64 -15.01
CA MET A 104 0.38 9.11 -14.95
C MET A 104 0.26 9.77 -16.33
N TYR A 105 0.71 9.11 -17.40
CA TYR A 105 0.69 9.64 -18.76
C TYR A 105 -0.31 8.92 -19.69
N VAL A 106 -0.80 7.74 -19.30
CA VAL A 106 -1.81 6.97 -20.05
C VAL A 106 -2.96 6.57 -19.11
N PRO A 107 -3.86 7.51 -18.74
CA PRO A 107 -4.87 7.28 -17.70
C PRO A 107 -5.94 6.23 -18.04
N ALA A 108 -6.01 5.80 -19.31
CA ALA A 108 -6.80 4.64 -19.70
C ALA A 108 -6.30 3.34 -19.06
N TRP A 109 -5.01 3.27 -18.70
CA TRP A 109 -4.42 2.15 -17.97
C TRP A 109 -4.59 2.38 -16.48
N ARG A 110 -5.63 1.79 -15.92
CA ARG A 110 -5.99 1.95 -14.51
C ARG A 110 -6.67 0.71 -13.94
N ALA A 111 -6.62 0.56 -12.63
CA ALA A 111 -7.36 -0.46 -11.91
C ALA A 111 -7.83 0.06 -10.55
N ILE A 112 -8.93 -0.51 -10.05
CA ILE A 112 -9.48 -0.25 -8.73
C ILE A 112 -9.51 -1.58 -7.98
N GLY A 113 -8.90 -1.61 -6.79
CA GLY A 113 -8.89 -2.76 -5.91
C GLY A 113 -10.27 -3.08 -5.34
N THR A 114 -10.37 -4.23 -4.67
CA THR A 114 -11.56 -4.61 -3.93
C THR A 114 -11.31 -4.46 -2.44
N THR A 115 -12.21 -3.80 -1.73
CA THR A 115 -12.17 -3.67 -0.27
C THR A 115 -13.55 -3.95 0.34
N PRO A 116 -13.61 -4.41 1.59
CA PRO A 116 -14.85 -4.38 2.36
C PRO A 116 -15.41 -2.95 2.42
N LYS A 117 -16.75 -2.80 2.41
CA LYS A 117 -17.39 -1.46 2.46
C LYS A 117 -17.05 -0.66 3.72
N LYS A 118 -16.76 -1.34 4.84
CA LYS A 118 -16.52 -0.71 6.14
C LYS A 118 -15.36 -1.38 6.87
N LEU A 119 -14.63 -0.57 7.62
CA LEU A 119 -13.65 -0.98 8.61
C LEU A 119 -14.18 -0.64 10.00
N HIS A 120 -14.09 -1.59 10.93
CA HIS A 120 -14.39 -1.36 12.33
C HIS A 120 -13.08 -1.19 13.10
N VAL A 121 -12.89 -0.02 13.69
CA VAL A 121 -11.77 0.29 14.57
C VAL A 121 -12.26 0.14 16.00
N ARG A 122 -11.58 -0.70 16.78
CA ARG A 122 -11.91 -1.01 18.17
C ARG A 122 -10.86 -0.42 19.09
#